data_AF-A0A524G8N6-F1
#
_entry.id   AF-A0A524G8N6-F1
#
_cell.length_a   1.000
_cell.length_b   1.000
_cell.length_c   1.000
_cell.angle_alpha   90.00
_cell.angle_beta   90.00
_cell.angle_gamma   90.00
#
_symmetry.space_group_name_H-M   'P 1'
#
loop_
_entity.id
_entity.type
_entity.pdbx_description
1 polymer ?
#
loop_
_entity_poly.entity_id
_entity_poly.type
_entity_poly.pdbx_seq_one_letter_code
_entity_poly.pdbx_strand_id
1 'polypeptide(L)'
;MNKSNRDNSLFQELERADSALTKVLEKLIVINDSLKPVLRELRVIDFSSSGIFKRGIANGIICSVTSLIRGDPLSKSLEAQQGKGLEIPSIIMAADRNESRNTCDSILKIIESEFLKKTPRFIINLRWGSMPKILNPHNILVIGRRYSNLEEQELKKLTTNLEQQGLRVYEDSGEYGGGLLIYHLLESVGKTGNTTVFEITLSKELAENEKQVGFILQAFSTI
;
A
#
# COMPACT_ATOMS: atom_id res chain seq x y z
N MET A 1 -8.61 -6.92 68.48
CA MET A 1 -8.81 -7.57 67.17
C MET A 1 -9.46 -6.56 66.24
N ASN A 2 -9.04 -6.45 64.95
CA ASN A 2 -9.77 -5.85 63.80
C ASN A 2 -9.07 -4.78 62.91
N LYS A 3 -7.78 -4.48 63.04
CA LYS A 3 -7.06 -3.68 62.00
C LYS A 3 -6.38 -4.55 60.94
N SER A 4 -5.54 -5.52 61.33
CA SER A 4 -4.83 -6.38 60.37
C SER A 4 -5.74 -7.26 59.50
N ASN A 5 -6.90 -7.69 60.02
CA ASN A 5 -7.87 -8.47 59.25
C ASN A 5 -8.64 -7.62 58.23
N ARG A 6 -8.80 -6.31 58.48
CA ARG A 6 -9.42 -5.38 57.52
C ARG A 6 -8.46 -5.01 56.39
N ASP A 7 -7.19 -4.78 56.73
CA ASP A 7 -6.16 -4.46 55.74
C ASP A 7 -5.91 -5.67 54.80
N ASN A 8 -5.91 -6.90 55.34
CA ASN A 8 -5.84 -8.11 54.52
C ASN A 8 -7.09 -8.35 53.66
N SER A 9 -8.30 -8.00 54.13
CA SER A 9 -9.51 -8.16 53.31
C SER A 9 -9.58 -7.13 52.17
N LEU A 10 -9.15 -5.89 52.43
CA LEU A 10 -9.03 -4.84 51.42
C LEU A 10 -7.99 -5.21 50.36
N PHE A 11 -6.84 -5.76 50.76
CA PHE A 11 -5.83 -6.25 49.80
C PHE A 11 -6.37 -7.38 48.92
N GLN A 12 -7.10 -8.35 49.50
CA GLN A 12 -7.72 -9.43 48.74
C GLN A 12 -8.83 -8.93 47.80
N GLU A 13 -9.59 -7.91 48.20
CA GLU A 13 -10.57 -7.27 47.32
C GLU A 13 -9.89 -6.51 46.16
N LEU A 14 -8.76 -5.85 46.43
CA LEU A 14 -7.96 -5.17 45.40
C LEU A 14 -7.38 -6.16 44.39
N GLU A 15 -6.80 -7.28 44.85
CA GLU A 15 -6.28 -8.33 43.97
C GLU A 15 -7.38 -8.98 43.13
N ARG A 16 -8.58 -9.17 43.70
CA ARG A 16 -9.74 -9.68 42.95
C ARG A 16 -10.21 -8.69 41.90
N ALA A 17 -10.24 -7.40 42.23
CA ALA A 17 -10.60 -6.35 41.27
C ALA A 17 -9.58 -6.24 40.14
N ASP A 18 -8.28 -6.32 40.44
CA ASP A 18 -7.20 -6.30 39.45
C ASP A 18 -7.23 -7.53 38.54
N SER A 19 -7.48 -8.71 39.12
CA SER A 19 -7.67 -9.95 38.35
C SER A 19 -8.90 -9.88 37.44
N ALA A 20 -10.01 -9.30 37.93
CA ALA A 20 -11.21 -9.11 37.12
C ALA A 20 -10.98 -8.11 35.98
N LEU A 21 -10.29 -7.00 36.24
CA LEU A 21 -9.91 -6.00 35.24
C LEU A 21 -9.01 -6.58 34.16
N THR A 22 -8.00 -7.37 34.55
CA THR A 22 -7.12 -8.07 33.62
C THR A 22 -7.91 -9.00 32.71
N LYS A 23 -8.82 -9.80 33.26
CA LYS A 23 -9.70 -10.69 32.45
C LYS A 23 -10.64 -9.93 31.52
N VAL A 24 -11.11 -8.75 31.93
CA VAL A 24 -11.93 -7.88 31.06
C VAL A 24 -11.08 -7.32 29.92
N LEU A 25 -9.85 -6.87 30.20
CA LEU A 25 -8.90 -6.40 29.19
C LEU A 25 -8.55 -7.51 28.19
N GLU A 26 -8.24 -8.72 28.67
CA GLU A 26 -7.98 -9.88 27.82
C GLU A 26 -9.17 -10.19 26.91
N LYS A 27 -10.40 -10.19 27.46
CA LYS A 27 -11.61 -10.37 26.65
C LYS A 27 -11.81 -9.28 25.62
N LEU A 28 -11.52 -8.02 25.97
CA LEU A 28 -11.58 -6.90 25.02
C LEU A 28 -10.55 -7.06 23.90
N ILE A 29 -9.34 -7.52 24.20
CA ILE A 29 -8.30 -7.82 23.20
C ILE A 29 -8.80 -8.93 22.25
N VAL A 30 -9.35 -10.02 22.79
CA VAL A 30 -9.89 -11.13 21.98
C VAL A 30 -11.05 -10.67 21.08
N ILE A 31 -11.96 -9.85 21.60
CA ILE A 31 -13.06 -9.28 20.81
C ILE A 31 -12.52 -8.37 19.71
N ASN A 32 -11.57 -7.50 20.04
CA ASN A 32 -10.95 -6.61 19.07
C ASN A 32 -10.25 -7.39 17.95
N ASP A 33 -9.49 -8.43 18.30
CA ASP A 33 -8.85 -9.31 17.33
C ASP A 33 -9.86 -10.06 16.44
N SER A 34 -10.99 -10.46 17.02
CA SER A 34 -12.08 -11.11 16.28
C SER A 34 -12.83 -10.15 15.34
N LEU A 35 -12.83 -8.85 15.63
CA LEU A 35 -13.47 -7.81 14.81
C LEU A 35 -12.58 -7.29 13.67
N LYS A 36 -11.25 -7.45 13.76
CA LYS A 36 -10.30 -6.99 12.72
C LYS A 36 -10.64 -7.52 11.32
N PRO A 37 -10.96 -8.83 11.11
CA PRO A 37 -11.33 -9.33 9.79
C PRO A 37 -12.62 -8.71 9.25
N VAL A 38 -13.61 -8.51 10.12
CA VAL A 38 -14.91 -7.92 9.75
C VAL A 38 -14.75 -6.45 9.34
N LEU A 39 -14.01 -5.66 10.13
CA LEU A 39 -13.71 -4.27 9.80
C LEU A 39 -12.98 -4.13 8.46
N ARG A 40 -12.09 -5.07 8.15
CA ARG A 40 -11.36 -5.10 6.88
C ARG A 40 -12.30 -5.38 5.70
N GLU A 41 -13.17 -6.37 5.82
CA GLU A 41 -14.16 -6.66 4.78
C GLU A 41 -15.11 -5.47 4.57
N LEU A 42 -15.58 -4.85 5.64
CA LEU A 42 -16.40 -3.64 5.57
C LEU A 42 -15.68 -2.50 4.83
N ARG A 43 -14.39 -2.24 5.10
CA ARG A 43 -13.62 -1.22 4.39
C ARG A 43 -13.49 -1.51 2.89
N VAL A 44 -13.31 -2.78 2.51
CA VAL A 44 -13.24 -3.18 1.09
C VAL A 44 -14.62 -3.01 0.42
N ILE A 45 -15.70 -3.36 1.12
CA ILE A 45 -17.07 -3.18 0.65
C ILE A 45 -17.39 -1.69 0.50
N ASP A 46 -17.07 -0.85 1.48
CA ASP A 46 -17.29 0.60 1.42
C ASP A 46 -16.53 1.23 0.24
N PHE A 47 -15.29 0.79 0.01
CA PHE A 47 -14.47 1.26 -1.11
C PHE A 47 -14.98 0.79 -2.48
N SER A 48 -15.77 -0.30 -2.55
CA SER A 48 -16.26 -0.84 -3.84
C SER A 48 -17.09 0.17 -4.66
N SER A 49 -17.62 1.21 -4.01
CA SER A 49 -18.31 2.33 -4.63
C SER A 49 -17.39 3.30 -5.40
N SER A 50 -16.09 3.33 -5.09
CA SER A 50 -15.10 4.29 -5.61
C SER A 50 -13.83 3.64 -6.16
N GLY A 51 -13.63 2.34 -5.92
CA GLY A 51 -12.47 1.60 -6.41
C GLY A 51 -12.58 0.08 -6.26
N ILE A 52 -11.50 -0.59 -6.61
CA ILE A 52 -11.37 -2.05 -6.58
C ILE A 52 -10.10 -2.40 -5.81
N PHE A 53 -10.21 -3.30 -4.84
CA PHE A 53 -9.06 -3.90 -4.17
C PHE A 53 -8.92 -5.38 -4.53
N LYS A 54 -7.73 -5.76 -4.99
CA LYS A 54 -7.39 -7.14 -5.35
C LYS A 54 -6.17 -7.57 -4.57
N ARG A 55 -6.33 -8.64 -3.78
CA ARG A 55 -5.26 -9.18 -2.95
C ARG A 55 -4.26 -9.95 -3.80
N GLY A 56 -2.99 -9.62 -3.65
CA GLY A 56 -1.86 -10.33 -4.21
C GLY A 56 -1.16 -11.20 -3.18
N ILE A 57 -0.11 -11.88 -3.61
CA ILE A 57 0.66 -12.82 -2.77
C ILE A 57 2.02 -12.22 -2.38
N ALA A 58 2.59 -11.37 -3.25
CA ALA A 58 3.86 -10.70 -2.98
C ALA A 58 3.70 -9.63 -1.87
N ASN A 59 4.80 -9.39 -1.14
CA ASN A 59 4.79 -8.53 0.04
C ASN A 59 4.82 -7.03 -0.28
N GLY A 60 3.81 -6.54 -0.98
CA GLY A 60 3.67 -5.13 -1.29
C GLY A 60 2.28 -4.75 -1.77
N ILE A 61 2.07 -3.45 -1.93
CA ILE A 61 0.81 -2.87 -2.40
C ILE A 61 1.11 -1.91 -3.53
N ILE A 62 0.32 -1.97 -4.60
CA ILE A 62 0.37 -1.05 -5.72
C ILE A 62 -0.95 -0.30 -5.77
N CYS A 63 -0.89 1.02 -5.76
CA CYS A 63 -2.02 1.89 -5.88
C CYS A 63 -2.03 2.51 -7.27
N SER A 64 -3.17 2.46 -7.97
CA SER A 64 -3.36 3.19 -9.23
C SER A 64 -4.67 3.94 -9.19
N VAL A 65 -4.59 5.26 -9.04
CA VAL A 65 -5.75 6.12 -8.77
C VAL A 65 -6.62 6.38 -9.99
N THR A 66 -6.09 6.16 -11.20
CA THR A 66 -6.81 6.44 -12.47
C THR A 66 -7.20 5.18 -13.23
N SER A 67 -6.76 3.99 -12.81
CA SER A 67 -6.87 2.77 -13.63
C SER A 67 -8.30 2.25 -13.84
N LEU A 68 -9.31 2.78 -13.15
CA LEU A 68 -10.72 2.48 -13.42
C LEU A 68 -11.40 3.51 -14.34
N ILE A 69 -10.69 4.55 -14.76
CA ILE A 69 -11.21 5.56 -15.68
C ILE A 69 -11.18 4.99 -17.10
N ARG A 70 -12.29 5.14 -17.82
CA ARG A 70 -12.37 4.69 -19.21
C ARG A 70 -11.26 5.31 -20.06
N GLY A 71 -10.52 4.44 -20.75
CA GLY A 71 -9.41 4.84 -21.62
C GLY A 71 -8.08 5.02 -20.88
N ASP A 72 -8.00 4.69 -19.60
CA ASP A 72 -6.73 4.64 -18.87
C ASP A 72 -5.86 3.47 -19.38
N PRO A 73 -4.62 3.73 -19.83
CA PRO A 73 -3.63 2.74 -20.26
C PRO A 73 -3.39 1.58 -19.28
N LEU A 74 -3.34 1.87 -17.98
CA LEU A 74 -3.04 0.87 -16.95
C LEU A 74 -4.23 -0.07 -16.70
N SER A 75 -5.45 0.37 -17.02
CA SER A 75 -6.68 -0.38 -16.74
C SER A 75 -6.62 -1.82 -17.24
N LYS A 76 -6.40 -2.00 -18.56
CA LYS A 76 -6.33 -3.32 -19.18
C LYS A 76 -5.12 -4.11 -18.72
N SER A 77 -3.96 -3.46 -18.61
CA SER A 77 -2.71 -4.12 -18.24
C SER A 77 -2.75 -4.69 -16.84
N LEU A 78 -3.30 -3.96 -15.86
CA LEU A 78 -3.47 -4.41 -14.48
C LEU A 78 -4.54 -5.49 -14.34
N GLU A 79 -5.63 -5.39 -15.11
CA GLU A 79 -6.65 -6.44 -15.18
C GLU A 79 -6.09 -7.74 -15.77
N ALA A 80 -5.34 -7.65 -16.86
CA ALA A 80 -4.77 -8.79 -17.55
C ALA A 80 -3.74 -9.55 -16.71
N GLN A 81 -3.14 -8.95 -15.68
CA GLN A 81 -2.22 -9.69 -14.79
C GLN A 81 -2.92 -10.59 -13.79
N GLN A 82 -4.24 -10.46 -13.66
CA GLN A 82 -5.01 -11.24 -12.69
C GLN A 82 -5.28 -12.65 -13.23
N GLY A 83 -5.18 -13.64 -12.34
CA GLY A 83 -5.43 -15.04 -12.70
C GLY A 83 -4.32 -15.72 -13.49
N LYS A 84 -3.22 -15.01 -13.83
CA LYS A 84 -2.05 -15.58 -14.54
C LYS A 84 -1.12 -16.41 -13.64
N GLY A 85 -1.48 -16.64 -12.37
CA GLY A 85 -0.66 -17.38 -11.40
C GLY A 85 0.66 -16.70 -11.04
N LEU A 86 0.82 -15.42 -11.36
CA LEU A 86 2.02 -14.65 -11.06
C LEU A 86 2.02 -14.20 -9.60
N GLU A 87 3.19 -14.24 -8.95
CA GLU A 87 3.39 -13.67 -7.62
C GLU A 87 3.49 -12.14 -7.71
N ILE A 88 2.33 -11.49 -7.84
CA ILE A 88 2.23 -10.03 -7.91
C ILE A 88 1.80 -9.43 -6.55
N PRO A 89 2.11 -8.14 -6.32
CA PRO A 89 1.66 -7.42 -5.13
C PRO A 89 0.14 -7.23 -5.12
N SER A 90 -0.42 -6.86 -3.97
CA SER A 90 -1.83 -6.46 -3.93
C SER A 90 -2.04 -5.17 -4.71
N ILE A 91 -3.18 -5.02 -5.37
CA ILE A 91 -3.48 -3.88 -6.24
C ILE A 91 -4.74 -3.17 -5.75
N ILE A 92 -4.62 -1.87 -5.51
CA ILE A 92 -5.74 -0.95 -5.25
C ILE A 92 -5.91 -0.07 -6.48
N MET A 93 -7.09 -0.11 -7.09
CA MET A 93 -7.45 0.65 -8.28
C MET A 93 -8.57 1.63 -7.94
N ALA A 94 -8.53 2.85 -8.47
CA ALA A 94 -9.60 3.84 -8.29
C ALA A 94 -9.91 4.58 -9.60
N ALA A 95 -10.95 5.41 -9.57
CA ALA A 95 -11.43 6.21 -10.71
C ALA A 95 -11.29 7.74 -10.48
N ASP A 96 -10.16 8.20 -9.96
CA ASP A 96 -9.95 9.59 -9.53
C ASP A 96 -8.69 10.23 -10.12
N ARG A 97 -8.87 11.14 -11.10
CA ARG A 97 -7.76 11.87 -11.74
C ARG A 97 -7.08 12.87 -10.83
N ASN A 98 -7.80 13.38 -9.85
CA ASN A 98 -7.38 14.52 -9.06
C ASN A 98 -6.81 14.09 -7.71
N GLU A 99 -6.76 12.79 -7.43
CA GLU A 99 -6.36 12.24 -6.13
C GLU A 99 -7.11 12.94 -5.00
N SER A 100 -8.45 13.04 -5.09
CA SER A 100 -9.24 13.72 -4.07
C SER A 100 -8.98 13.14 -2.68
N ARG A 101 -9.11 13.99 -1.66
CA ARG A 101 -8.85 13.60 -0.28
C ARG A 101 -9.63 12.36 0.15
N ASN A 102 -10.90 12.26 -0.25
CA ASN A 102 -11.75 11.11 0.06
C ASN A 102 -11.22 9.80 -0.54
N THR A 103 -10.72 9.84 -1.78
CA THR A 103 -10.10 8.67 -2.42
C THR A 103 -8.82 8.29 -1.70
N CYS A 104 -7.94 9.26 -1.40
CA CYS A 104 -6.71 9.04 -0.66
C CYS A 104 -6.97 8.42 0.71
N ASP A 105 -7.91 8.98 1.49
CA ASP A 105 -8.29 8.48 2.81
C ASP A 105 -8.85 7.05 2.74
N SER A 106 -9.60 6.73 1.68
CA SER A 106 -10.16 5.39 1.49
C SER A 106 -9.07 4.36 1.16
N ILE A 107 -8.11 4.73 0.29
CA ILE A 107 -6.94 3.90 -0.04
C ILE A 107 -6.10 3.67 1.22
N LEU A 108 -5.84 4.70 2.02
CA LEU A 108 -5.11 4.60 3.28
C LEU A 108 -5.79 3.64 4.26
N LYS A 109 -7.11 3.74 4.44
CA LYS A 109 -7.87 2.83 5.30
C LYS A 109 -7.75 1.37 4.86
N ILE A 110 -7.73 1.10 3.56
CA ILE A 110 -7.49 -0.26 3.05
C ILE A 110 -6.08 -0.70 3.42
N ILE A 111 -5.06 0.11 3.15
CA ILE A 111 -3.67 -0.18 3.45
C ILE A 111 -3.48 -0.47 4.93
N GLU A 112 -3.97 0.40 5.83
CA GLU A 112 -3.92 0.19 7.28
C GLU A 112 -4.55 -1.13 7.71
N SER A 113 -5.63 -1.56 7.04
CA SER A 113 -6.27 -2.84 7.33
C SER A 113 -5.43 -4.05 6.87
N GLU A 114 -4.60 -3.89 5.84
CA GLU A 114 -3.65 -4.90 5.38
C GLU A 114 -2.44 -5.02 6.33
N PHE A 115 -2.00 -3.90 6.92
CA PHE A 115 -0.92 -3.89 7.92
C PHE A 115 -1.20 -4.80 9.12
N LEU A 116 -2.47 -4.98 9.49
CA LEU A 116 -2.88 -5.87 10.58
C LEU A 116 -2.54 -7.35 10.32
N LYS A 117 -2.41 -7.77 9.06
CA LYS A 117 -2.06 -9.15 8.69
C LYS A 117 -0.55 -9.31 8.52
N LYS A 118 0.05 -8.38 7.78
CA LYS A 118 1.48 -8.38 7.46
C LYS A 118 1.85 -6.97 7.03
N THR A 119 2.90 -6.40 7.61
CA THR A 119 3.47 -5.14 7.16
C THR A 119 4.00 -5.32 5.72
N PRO A 120 3.42 -4.62 4.72
CA PRO A 120 3.94 -4.65 3.37
C PRO A 120 5.35 -4.08 3.36
N ARG A 121 6.23 -4.69 2.55
CA ARG A 121 7.59 -4.18 2.40
C ARG A 121 7.59 -2.87 1.63
N PHE A 122 6.75 -2.77 0.60
CA PHE A 122 6.62 -1.57 -0.21
C PHE A 122 5.18 -1.19 -0.51
N ILE A 123 4.97 0.10 -0.76
CA ILE A 123 3.76 0.68 -1.32
C ILE A 123 4.16 1.58 -2.48
N ILE A 124 3.63 1.29 -3.67
CA ILE A 124 3.96 2.02 -4.89
C ILE A 124 2.72 2.72 -5.41
N ASN A 125 2.78 4.05 -5.59
CA ASN A 125 1.80 4.76 -6.41
C ASN A 125 2.19 4.59 -7.88
N LEU A 126 1.45 3.80 -8.64
CA LEU A 126 1.68 3.53 -10.05
C LEU A 126 0.80 4.42 -10.93
N ARG A 127 1.45 5.25 -11.72
CA ARG A 127 0.86 6.21 -12.64
C ARG A 127 1.36 5.99 -14.05
N TRP A 128 0.74 6.68 -14.99
CA TRP A 128 1.24 6.80 -16.35
C TRP A 128 1.27 8.27 -16.77
N GLY A 129 2.11 8.59 -17.74
CA GLY A 129 2.24 9.94 -18.28
C GLY A 129 2.70 9.96 -19.74
N SER A 130 2.45 11.07 -20.41
CA SER A 130 3.01 11.34 -21.73
C SER A 130 4.45 11.81 -21.59
N MET A 131 5.39 11.04 -22.15
CA MET A 131 6.82 11.35 -22.07
C MET A 131 7.29 12.15 -23.31
N PRO A 132 8.27 13.05 -23.18
CA PRO A 132 8.85 13.77 -24.30
C PRO A 132 9.41 12.81 -25.36
N LYS A 133 9.14 13.08 -26.65
CA LYS A 133 9.57 12.23 -27.77
C LYS A 133 11.07 11.97 -27.82
N ILE A 134 11.87 12.91 -27.31
CA ILE A 134 13.34 12.82 -27.26
C ILE A 134 13.81 11.60 -26.45
N LEU A 135 13.02 11.14 -25.47
CA LEU A 135 13.41 10.06 -24.57
C LEU A 135 13.11 8.63 -25.12
N ASN A 136 12.52 8.51 -26.31
CA ASN A 136 11.95 7.28 -26.88
C ASN A 136 10.91 6.62 -25.94
N PRO A 137 9.61 6.98 -26.07
CA PRO A 137 8.62 6.75 -25.03
C PRO A 137 8.23 5.29 -24.81
N HIS A 138 8.66 4.35 -25.66
CA HIS A 138 8.13 2.98 -25.63
C HIS A 138 8.46 2.19 -24.35
N ASN A 139 9.59 2.47 -23.69
CA ASN A 139 10.10 1.67 -22.56
C ASN A 139 10.52 2.53 -21.36
N ILE A 140 9.91 3.70 -21.17
CA ILE A 140 10.32 4.65 -20.12
C ILE A 140 9.56 4.37 -18.82
N LEU A 141 10.30 4.29 -17.73
CA LEU A 141 9.80 4.28 -16.38
C LEU A 141 10.50 5.40 -15.59
N VAL A 142 9.73 6.17 -14.83
CA VAL A 142 10.25 7.23 -13.97
C VAL A 142 9.97 6.88 -12.52
N ILE A 143 10.99 6.95 -11.66
CA ILE A 143 10.88 6.80 -10.21
C ILE A 143 10.80 8.20 -9.59
N GLY A 144 9.68 8.48 -8.94
CA GLY A 144 9.42 9.75 -8.25
C GLY A 144 10.20 9.84 -6.93
N ARG A 145 11.01 10.89 -6.78
CA ARG A 145 11.86 11.16 -5.60
C ARG A 145 11.32 12.25 -4.67
N ARG A 146 10.32 13.06 -5.10
CA ARG A 146 9.80 14.20 -4.30
C ARG A 146 9.25 13.77 -2.94
N TYR A 147 8.45 12.71 -2.91
CA TYR A 147 7.91 12.12 -1.69
C TYR A 147 8.22 10.64 -1.70
N SER A 148 9.36 10.27 -1.11
CA SER A 148 9.80 8.89 -1.04
C SER A 148 10.72 8.68 0.16
N ASN A 149 10.64 7.51 0.79
CA ASN A 149 11.65 7.00 1.73
C ASN A 149 12.45 5.83 1.12
N LEU A 150 12.48 5.70 -0.21
CA LEU A 150 13.26 4.68 -0.90
C LEU A 150 14.76 4.98 -0.74
N GLU A 151 15.44 4.10 -0.02
CA GLU A 151 16.87 4.19 0.23
C GLU A 151 17.68 4.03 -1.07
N GLU A 152 18.83 4.70 -1.11
CA GLU A 152 19.69 4.74 -2.30
C GLU A 152 20.19 3.35 -2.73
N GLN A 153 20.40 2.43 -1.78
CA GLN A 153 20.80 1.06 -2.10
C GLN A 153 19.65 0.24 -2.71
N GLU A 154 18.43 0.41 -2.21
CA GLU A 154 17.23 -0.25 -2.76
C GLU A 154 16.90 0.31 -4.15
N LEU A 155 17.02 1.63 -4.30
CA LEU A 155 16.86 2.30 -5.60
C LEU A 155 17.80 1.73 -6.65
N LYS A 156 19.11 1.64 -6.35
CA LYS A 156 20.08 1.07 -7.30
C LYS A 156 19.76 -0.36 -7.70
N LYS A 157 19.33 -1.20 -6.75
CA LYS A 157 18.90 -2.58 -7.04
C LYS A 157 17.67 -2.60 -7.93
N LEU A 158 16.67 -1.79 -7.61
CA LEU A 158 15.45 -1.68 -8.40
C LEU A 158 15.72 -1.20 -9.82
N THR A 159 16.49 -0.12 -9.97
CA THR A 159 16.91 0.42 -11.27
C THR A 159 17.63 -0.64 -12.08
N THR A 160 18.62 -1.32 -11.50
CA THR A 160 19.36 -2.39 -12.19
C THR A 160 18.43 -3.52 -12.64
N ASN A 161 17.52 -3.97 -11.78
CA ASN A 161 16.58 -5.04 -12.11
C ASN A 161 15.64 -4.65 -13.26
N LEU A 162 15.14 -3.42 -13.28
CA LEU A 162 14.26 -2.91 -14.33
C LEU A 162 15.01 -2.70 -15.65
N GLU A 163 16.23 -2.17 -15.61
CA GLU A 163 17.07 -1.98 -16.79
C GLU A 163 17.49 -3.31 -17.43
N GLN A 164 17.73 -4.35 -16.63
CA GLN A 164 17.96 -5.72 -17.13
C GLN A 164 16.78 -6.28 -17.92
N GLN A 165 15.56 -5.77 -17.70
CA GLN A 165 14.37 -6.12 -18.48
C GLN A 165 14.21 -5.27 -19.75
N GLY A 166 15.18 -4.40 -20.07
CA GLY A 166 15.17 -3.53 -21.24
C GLY A 166 14.38 -2.24 -21.07
N LEU A 167 14.05 -1.86 -19.83
CA LEU A 167 13.43 -0.59 -19.50
C LEU A 167 14.49 0.51 -19.38
N ARG A 168 14.09 1.74 -19.68
CA ARG A 168 14.88 2.94 -19.39
C ARG A 168 14.32 3.59 -18.14
N VAL A 169 15.08 3.54 -17.06
CA VAL A 169 14.67 4.09 -15.77
C VAL A 169 15.25 5.50 -15.61
N TYR A 170 14.40 6.45 -15.27
CA TYR A 170 14.82 7.81 -14.89
C TYR A 170 14.34 8.11 -13.47
N GLU A 171 14.99 9.07 -12.84
CA GLU A 171 14.57 9.62 -11.56
C GLU A 171 14.04 11.03 -11.77
N ASP A 172 12.98 11.37 -11.04
CA ASP A 172 12.40 12.72 -11.11
C ASP A 172 11.90 13.17 -9.74
N SER A 173 12.21 14.41 -9.36
CA SER A 173 11.69 15.06 -8.14
C SER A 173 10.59 16.09 -8.45
N GLY A 174 9.94 15.93 -9.59
CA GLY A 174 9.37 17.02 -10.38
C GLY A 174 7.97 16.73 -10.94
N GLU A 175 7.92 16.62 -12.25
CA GLU A 175 6.72 16.57 -13.09
C GLU A 175 6.05 15.19 -13.11
N TYR A 176 6.84 14.14 -12.97
CA TYR A 176 6.44 12.73 -13.05
C TYR A 176 6.50 12.03 -11.68
N GLY A 177 6.60 12.81 -10.61
CA GLY A 177 6.69 12.34 -9.24
C GLY A 177 6.06 13.29 -8.22
N GLY A 178 5.40 12.74 -7.19
CA GLY A 178 4.99 13.47 -6.00
C GLY A 178 3.54 13.93 -5.98
N GLY A 179 2.61 13.02 -6.31
CA GLY A 179 1.17 13.22 -6.09
C GLY A 179 0.76 13.40 -4.63
N LEU A 180 -0.52 13.74 -4.42
CA LEU A 180 -1.13 13.90 -3.09
C LEU A 180 -1.23 12.55 -2.37
N LEU A 181 -1.52 11.47 -3.11
CA LEU A 181 -1.60 10.13 -2.52
C LEU A 181 -0.25 9.72 -1.90
N ILE A 182 0.86 9.92 -2.63
CA ILE A 182 2.17 9.51 -2.13
C ILE A 182 2.62 10.33 -0.92
N TYR A 183 2.28 11.63 -0.89
CA TYR A 183 2.48 12.49 0.27
C TYR A 183 1.78 11.93 1.52
N HIS A 184 0.49 11.63 1.42
CA HIS A 184 -0.27 11.10 2.57
C HIS A 184 0.15 9.67 2.96
N LEU A 185 0.54 8.83 2.00
CA LEU A 185 1.11 7.53 2.29
C LEU A 185 2.38 7.66 3.14
N LEU A 186 3.26 8.61 2.79
CA LEU A 186 4.49 8.82 3.53
C LEU A 186 4.22 9.38 4.94
N GLU A 187 3.27 10.30 5.10
CA GLU A 187 2.90 10.87 6.40
C GLU A 187 2.27 9.85 7.36
N SER A 188 1.45 8.94 6.84
CA SER A 188 0.69 7.97 7.63
C SER A 188 1.48 6.69 7.85
N VAL A 189 2.08 6.15 6.79
CA VAL A 189 2.70 4.83 6.78
C VAL A 189 4.22 4.90 6.93
N GLY A 190 4.87 5.87 6.29
CA GLY A 190 6.33 6.03 6.32
C GLY A 190 6.92 6.16 7.73
N LYS A 191 6.14 6.66 8.70
CA LYS A 191 6.53 6.77 10.11
C LYS A 191 6.77 5.43 10.82
N THR A 192 6.24 4.33 10.28
CA THR A 192 6.45 2.99 10.86
C THR A 192 7.82 2.40 10.55
N GLY A 193 8.63 3.05 9.71
CA GLY A 193 10.04 2.71 9.44
C GLY A 193 10.30 1.44 8.63
N ASN A 194 9.33 0.53 8.56
CA ASN A 194 9.49 -0.81 7.96
C ASN A 194 8.85 -0.95 6.57
N THR A 195 8.39 0.15 5.97
CA THR A 195 7.71 0.13 4.67
C THR A 195 8.27 1.22 3.76
N THR A 196 8.71 0.81 2.58
CA THR A 196 9.21 1.69 1.52
C THR A 196 8.05 2.20 0.66
N VAL A 197 7.93 3.52 0.55
CA VAL A 197 6.85 4.24 -0.12
C VAL A 197 7.47 5.10 -1.22
N PHE A 198 7.02 4.89 -2.46
CA PHE A 198 7.52 5.66 -3.60
C PHE A 198 6.53 5.67 -4.76
N GLU A 199 6.73 6.60 -5.70
CA GLU A 199 5.90 6.75 -6.88
C GLU A 199 6.64 6.26 -8.12
N ILE A 200 5.90 5.65 -9.05
CA ILE A 200 6.40 5.21 -10.34
C ILE A 200 5.46 5.71 -11.42
N THR A 201 6.02 6.36 -12.44
CA THR A 201 5.28 6.81 -13.61
C THR A 201 5.79 6.09 -14.85
N LEU A 202 4.91 5.31 -15.48
CA LEU A 202 5.20 4.66 -16.76
C LEU A 202 4.90 5.62 -17.91
N SER A 203 5.61 5.48 -19.03
CA SER A 203 5.10 6.07 -20.26
C SER A 203 3.76 5.44 -20.66
N LYS A 204 2.95 6.19 -21.41
CA LYS A 204 1.67 5.70 -21.93
C LYS A 204 1.83 4.38 -22.68
N GLU A 205 2.80 4.29 -23.58
CA GLU A 205 3.07 3.13 -24.42
C GLU A 205 3.48 1.91 -23.58
N LEU A 206 4.26 2.12 -22.52
CA LEU A 206 4.64 1.07 -21.58
C LEU A 206 3.45 0.61 -20.73
N ALA A 207 2.60 1.55 -20.29
CA ALA A 207 1.40 1.26 -19.52
C ALA A 207 0.36 0.44 -20.31
N GLU A 208 0.26 0.64 -21.63
CA GLU A 208 -0.61 -0.15 -22.53
C GLU A 208 -0.04 -1.56 -22.82
N ASN A 209 1.24 -1.81 -22.52
CA ASN A 209 1.89 -3.08 -22.80
C ASN A 209 1.72 -4.06 -21.62
N GLU A 210 0.70 -4.91 -21.70
CA GLU A 210 0.36 -5.87 -20.65
C GLU A 210 1.54 -6.76 -20.23
N LYS A 211 2.38 -7.17 -21.17
CA LYS A 211 3.53 -8.06 -20.89
C LYS A 211 4.58 -7.32 -20.07
N GLN A 212 4.91 -6.10 -20.48
CA GLN A 212 5.90 -5.27 -19.78
C GLN A 212 5.40 -4.85 -18.39
N VAL A 213 4.12 -4.46 -18.27
CA VAL A 213 3.52 -4.17 -16.96
C VAL A 213 3.61 -5.41 -16.06
N GLY A 214 3.32 -6.61 -16.56
CA GLY A 214 3.49 -7.85 -15.80
C GLY A 214 4.91 -8.03 -15.25
N PHE A 215 5.94 -7.80 -16.07
CA PHE A 215 7.33 -7.86 -15.61
C PHE A 215 7.66 -6.79 -14.58
N ILE A 216 7.14 -5.57 -14.74
CA ILE A 216 7.32 -4.48 -13.78
C ILE A 216 6.72 -4.85 -12.42
N LEU A 217 5.48 -5.37 -12.39
CA LEU A 217 4.85 -5.80 -11.13
C LEU A 217 5.63 -6.93 -10.44
N GLN A 218 6.17 -7.88 -11.22
CA GLN A 218 7.01 -8.95 -10.68
C GLN A 218 8.36 -8.45 -10.17
N ALA A 219 8.98 -7.48 -10.87
CA ALA A 219 10.22 -6.87 -10.43
C ALA A 219 10.06 -6.16 -9.08
N PHE A 220 8.87 -5.63 -8.78
CA PHE A 220 8.57 -5.09 -7.46
C PHE A 220 8.46 -6.18 -6.41
N SER A 221 7.92 -7.36 -6.74
CA SER A 221 7.82 -8.49 -5.83
C SER A 221 9.18 -8.99 -5.31
N THR A 222 10.28 -8.72 -6.03
CA THR A 222 11.63 -9.17 -5.69
C THR A 222 12.50 -8.13 -4.99
N ILE A 223 11.99 -6.89 -4.83
CA ILE A 223 12.65 -5.85 -4.01
C ILE A 223 12.81 -6.40 -2.62
#